data_AF-A0A2V8FRH7-F1
#
_entry.id   AF-A0A2V8FRH7-F1
#
_cell.length_a   1.000
_cell.length_b   1.000
_cell.length_c   1.000
_cell.angle_alpha   90.00
_cell.angle_beta   90.00
_cell.angle_gamma   90.00
#
_symmetry.space_group_name_H-M   'P 1'
#
loop_
_entity.id
_entity.type
_entity.pdbx_description
1 polymer ?
#
loop_
_entity_poly.entity_id
_entity_poly.type
_entity_poly.pdbx_seq_one_letter_code
_entity_poly.pdbx_strand_id
1 'polypeptide(L)'
;MLRHALEAQGHTVVEARDQPEAMQALQTSRPAIVLSDLRLPDGDGFGVLRAAKEIDPELPVIVMTAFGGIQDAVSAMKEGALDFLA
;
A
#
# COMPACT_ATOMS: atom_id res chain seq x y z
N MET A 1 14.33 -1.49 6.23
CA MET A 1 13.99 -1.72 7.65
C MET A 1 12.62 -2.38 7.81
N LEU A 2 11.56 -1.86 7.19
CA LEU A 2 10.21 -2.43 7.31
C LEU A 2 10.12 -3.93 6.95
N ARG A 3 10.70 -4.32 5.80
CA ARG A 3 10.79 -5.73 5.37
C ARG A 3 11.33 -6.64 6.48
N HIS A 4 12.53 -6.33 7.00
CA HIS A 4 13.15 -7.14 8.04
C HIS A 4 12.34 -7.19 9.34
N ALA A 5 11.67 -6.09 9.71
CA ALA A 5 10.81 -6.08 10.89
C ALA A 5 9.61 -7.04 10.71
N LEU A 6 8.96 -7.02 9.55
CA LEU A 6 7.84 -7.91 9.23
C LEU A 6 8.27 -9.37 9.12
N GLU A 7 9.40 -9.64 8.46
CA GLU A 7 9.97 -10.98 8.35
C GLU A 7 10.38 -11.53 9.72
N ALA A 8 10.92 -10.71 10.61
CA ALA A 8 11.24 -11.10 11.98
C ALA A 8 9.99 -11.47 12.81
N GLN A 9 8.82 -10.95 12.44
CA GLN A 9 7.52 -11.37 13.01
C GLN A 9 6.93 -12.60 12.31
N GLY A 10 7.62 -13.18 11.33
CA GLY A 10 7.20 -14.40 10.62
C GLY A 10 6.31 -14.15 9.41
N HIS A 11 6.21 -12.90 8.92
CA HIS A 11 5.44 -12.59 7.71
C HIS A 11 6.27 -12.77 6.43
N THR A 12 5.63 -13.29 5.39
CA THR A 12 6.19 -13.28 4.03
C THR A 12 6.00 -11.90 3.42
N VAL A 13 7.09 -11.26 2.99
CA VAL A 13 7.06 -9.92 2.40
C VAL A 13 7.38 -9.99 0.91
N VAL A 14 6.51 -9.41 0.10
CA VAL A 14 6.76 -9.11 -1.32
C VAL A 14 6.96 -7.61 -1.43
N GLU A 15 8.07 -7.19 -2.04
CA GLU A 15 8.38 -5.79 -2.24
C GLU A 15 8.02 -5.38 -3.67
N ALA A 16 7.49 -4.17 -3.80
CA ALA A 16 7.29 -3.47 -5.05
C ALA A 16 7.82 -2.05 -4.88
N ARG A 17 8.61 -1.58 -5.86
CA ARG A 17 9.31 -0.30 -5.79
C ARG A 17 8.47 0.87 -6.30
N ASP A 18 7.50 0.57 -7.14
CA ASP A 18 6.64 1.53 -7.82
C ASP A 18 5.24 0.96 -8.05
N GLN A 19 4.35 1.79 -8.61
CA GLN A 19 2.96 1.38 -8.85
C GLN A 19 2.86 0.22 -9.86
N PRO A 20 3.57 0.20 -11.02
CA PRO A 20 3.56 -0.94 -11.93
C PRO A 20 3.95 -2.28 -11.28
N GLU A 21 5.05 -2.31 -10.51
CA GLU A 21 5.48 -3.51 -9.78
C GLU A 21 4.42 -3.92 -8.74
N ALA A 22 3.82 -2.96 -8.04
CA ALA A 22 2.79 -3.23 -7.04
C ALA A 22 1.54 -3.86 -7.67
N MET A 23 1.11 -3.37 -8.83
CA MET A 23 0.00 -3.96 -9.56
C MET A 23 0.27 -5.40 -10.00
N GLN A 24 1.49 -5.70 -10.45
CA GLN A 24 1.89 -7.08 -10.77
C GLN A 24 1.91 -7.96 -9.52
N ALA A 25 2.44 -7.46 -8.41
CA ALA A 25 2.49 -8.17 -7.14
C ALA A 25 1.09 -8.48 -6.60
N LEU A 26 0.15 -7.52 -6.69
CA LEU A 26 -1.25 -7.72 -6.26
C LEU A 26 -1.91 -8.88 -7.01
N GLN A 27 -1.70 -8.97 -8.32
CA GLN A 27 -2.31 -10.02 -9.16
C GLN A 27 -1.67 -11.40 -8.93
N THR A 28 -0.35 -11.44 -8.73
CA THR A 28 0.41 -12.70 -8.66
C THR A 28 0.50 -13.28 -7.26
N SER A 29 0.65 -12.41 -6.26
CA SER A 29 0.98 -12.79 -4.88
C SER A 29 -0.23 -12.85 -3.96
N ARG A 30 -1.34 -12.17 -4.33
CA ARG A 30 -2.58 -12.07 -3.55
C ARG A 30 -2.32 -11.81 -2.06
N PRO A 31 -1.72 -10.66 -1.72
CA PRO A 31 -1.32 -10.37 -0.34
C PRO A 31 -2.55 -10.27 0.57
N ALA A 32 -2.34 -10.57 1.86
CA ALA A 32 -3.36 -10.39 2.89
C ALA A 32 -3.47 -8.93 3.39
N ILE A 33 -2.43 -8.13 3.17
CA ILE A 33 -2.36 -6.71 3.51
C ILE A 33 -1.39 -6.00 2.58
N VAL A 34 -1.69 -4.74 2.26
CA VAL A 34 -0.83 -3.87 1.46
C VAL A 34 -0.33 -2.71 2.32
N LEU A 35 0.98 -2.45 2.26
CA LEU A 35 1.62 -1.27 2.84
C LEU A 35 2.20 -0.47 1.67
N SER A 36 1.70 0.73 1.41
CA SER A 36 2.12 1.54 0.26
C SER A 36 2.53 2.95 0.68
N ASP A 37 3.62 3.47 0.11
CA ASP A 37 3.89 4.91 0.14
C ASP A 37 2.96 5.65 -0.81
N LEU A 38 2.62 6.90 -0.48
CA LEU A 38 1.92 7.80 -1.40
C LEU A 38 2.82 8.26 -2.54
N ARG A 39 4.09 8.52 -2.25
CA ARG A 39 5.05 9.00 -3.27
C ARG A 39 5.89 7.83 -3.74
N LEU A 40 5.60 7.38 -4.97
CA LEU A 40 6.37 6.36 -5.64
C LEU A 40 7.25 6.99 -6.73
N PRO A 41 8.37 6.36 -7.11
CA PRO A 41 9.20 6.83 -8.22
C PRO A 41 8.41 6.92 -9.53
N ASP A 42 7.61 5.89 -9.80
CA ASP A 42 6.68 5.82 -10.94
C ASP A 42 5.26 5.53 -10.45
N GLY A 43 4.34 6.46 -10.72
CA GLY A 43 2.95 6.42 -10.25
C GLY A 43 2.77 6.97 -8.83
N ASP A 44 1.68 6.57 -8.16
CA ASP A 44 1.37 7.00 -6.80
C ASP A 44 0.71 5.90 -5.95
N GLY A 45 0.72 6.09 -4.63
CA GLY A 45 0.12 5.14 -3.69
C GLY A 45 -1.41 5.08 -3.73
N PHE A 46 -2.09 6.12 -4.21
CA PHE A 46 -3.54 6.08 -4.40
C PHE A 46 -3.91 5.14 -5.55
N GLY A 47 -3.11 5.10 -6.61
CA GLY A 47 -3.23 4.13 -7.69
C GLY A 47 -3.10 2.69 -7.19
N VAL A 48 -2.15 2.44 -6.29
CA VAL A 48 -2.00 1.12 -5.63
C VAL A 48 -3.21 0.79 -4.76
N LEU A 49 -3.68 1.75 -3.95
CA LEU A 49 -4.88 1.60 -3.11
C LEU A 49 -6.11 1.24 -3.96
N ARG A 50 -6.39 2.01 -5.02
CA ARG A 50 -7.52 1.76 -5.91
C ARG A 50 -7.42 0.39 -6.57
N ALA A 51 -6.25 0.05 -7.12
CA ALA A 51 -6.05 -1.26 -7.75
C ALA A 51 -6.25 -2.42 -6.76
N ALA A 52 -5.78 -2.28 -5.52
CA ALA A 52 -6.01 -3.28 -4.48
C ALA A 52 -7.50 -3.44 -4.16
N LYS A 53 -8.24 -2.33 -4.03
CA LYS A 53 -9.68 -2.33 -3.76
C LYS A 53 -10.55 -2.78 -4.93
N GLU A 54 -10.11 -2.57 -6.16
CA GLU A 54 -10.76 -3.12 -7.36
C GLU A 54 -10.62 -4.64 -7.45
N ILE A 55 -9.47 -5.19 -7.02
CA ILE A 55 -9.24 -6.64 -6.97
C ILE A 55 -10.04 -7.27 -5.83
N ASP A 56 -9.97 -6.67 -4.64
CA ASP A 56 -10.67 -7.12 -3.45
C ASP A 56 -11.03 -5.91 -2.56
N PRO A 57 -12.31 -5.52 -2.47
CA PRO A 57 -12.75 -4.41 -1.62
C PRO A 57 -12.38 -4.58 -0.15
N GLU A 58 -12.27 -5.82 0.34
CA GLU A 58 -11.96 -6.14 1.73
C GLU A 58 -10.45 -6.18 2.02
N LEU A 59 -9.59 -6.19 0.99
CA LEU A 59 -8.14 -6.23 1.16
C LEU A 59 -7.67 -4.99 1.95
N PRO A 60 -7.11 -5.15 3.17
CA PRO A 60 -6.65 -4.01 3.94
C PRO A 60 -5.44 -3.36 3.29
N VAL A 61 -5.51 -2.03 3.15
CA VAL A 61 -4.43 -1.21 2.61
C VAL A 61 -4.10 -0.13 3.61
N ILE A 62 -2.85 -0.09 4.08
CA ILE A 62 -2.33 0.96 4.94
C ILE A 62 -1.43 1.84 4.07
N VAL A 63 -1.76 3.12 4.04
CA VAL A 63 -0.97 4.12 3.34
C VAL A 63 0.03 4.74 4.32
N MET A 64 1.30 4.83 3.96
CA MET A 64 2.35 5.36 4.83
C MET A 64 3.29 6.31 4.10
N THR A 65 3.39 7.57 4.49
CA THR A 65 4.26 8.51 3.77
C THR A 65 4.99 9.48 4.69
N ALA A 66 6.26 9.78 4.39
CA ALA A 66 7.00 10.81 5.10
C ALA A 66 6.61 12.25 4.71
N PHE A 67 5.78 12.41 3.65
CA PHE A 67 5.41 13.71 3.06
C PHE A 67 3.89 13.88 2.93
N GLY A 68 3.14 13.42 3.93
CA GLY A 68 1.67 13.47 3.94
C GLY A 68 1.11 14.63 4.75
N GLY A 69 0.03 15.24 4.24
CA GLY A 69 -0.80 16.19 4.98
C GLY A 69 -2.12 15.58 5.44
N ILE A 70 -2.86 16.34 6.26
CA ILE A 70 -4.22 15.97 6.70
C ILE A 70 -5.15 15.70 5.50
N GLN A 71 -5.00 16.46 4.41
CA GLN A 71 -5.81 16.28 3.20
C GLN A 71 -5.55 14.95 2.50
N ASP A 72 -4.30 14.47 2.52
CA ASP A 72 -3.92 13.18 1.93
C ASP A 72 -4.50 12.03 2.77
N ALA A 73 -4.40 12.13 4.10
CA ALA A 73 -5.02 11.18 5.02
C ALA A 73 -6.54 11.08 4.78
N VAL A 74 -7.23 12.23 4.72
CA VAL A 74 -8.68 12.27 4.45
C VAL A 74 -9.01 11.64 3.10
N SER A 75 -8.21 11.89 2.07
CA SER A 75 -8.41 11.29 0.74
C SER A 75 -8.19 9.78 0.77
N ALA A 76 -7.14 9.30 1.45
CA ALA A 76 -6.86 7.87 1.58
C ALA A 76 -8.01 7.13 2.29
N MET A 77 -8.51 7.67 3.39
CA MET A 77 -9.65 7.07 4.10
C MET A 77 -10.91 7.05 3.23
N LYS A 78 -11.17 8.10 2.44
CA LYS A 78 -12.31 8.14 1.50
C LYS A 78 -12.20 7.11 0.38
N GLU A 79 -10.98 6.82 -0.05
CA GLU A 79 -10.70 5.79 -1.07
C GLU A 79 -10.63 4.36 -0.50
N GLY A 80 -10.89 4.20 0.80
CA GLY A 80 -11.02 2.89 1.44
C GLY A 80 -9.72 2.36 2.06
N ALA A 81 -8.72 3.21 2.29
CA ALA A 81 -7.58 2.84 3.11
C ALA A 81 -8.06 2.40 4.51
N LEU A 82 -7.43 1.36 5.05
CA LEU A 82 -7.66 0.91 6.41
C LEU A 82 -7.11 1.92 7.41
N ASP A 83 -5.92 2.44 7.13
CA ASP A 83 -5.23 3.41 7.98
C ASP A 83 -4.25 4.26 7.17
N PHE A 84 -3.85 5.39 7.75
CA PHE A 84 -2.89 6.33 7.20
C PHE A 84 -1.83 6.70 8.24
N LEU A 85 -0.57 6.48 7.89
CA LEU A 85 0.59 6.81 8.72
C LEU A 85 1.41 7.93 8.05
N ALA A 86 1.73 8.98 8.79
CA ALA A 86 2.62 10.07 8.35
C ALA A 86 3.63 10.47 9.44
#